data_AF-A0A956V726-F1
#
_entry.id   AF-A0A956V726-F1
#
_cell.length_a   1.000
_cell.length_b   1.000
_cell.length_c   1.000
_cell.angle_alpha   90.00
_cell.angle_beta   90.00
_cell.angle_gamma   90.00
#
_symmetry.space_group_name_H-M   'P 1'
#
loop_
_entity.id
_entity.type
_entity.pdbx_description
1 polymer ?
#
loop_
_entity_poly.entity_id
_entity_poly.type
_entity_poly.pdbx_seq_one_letter_code
_entity_poly.pdbx_strand_id
1 'polypeptide(L)'
;MKLATFVVKEQERFGLVIRHPKTAEDWIFDPELAEAKLRLYSSKFTSPLVNQEPSFLATWPKELVHFLELGEKGMAALQRLETYLKRFLAQSDEAVLIGAGFPLATVKLRAPIPRPRLFFGLVQNSPTFIRNNPARLTANVYPQGHQRPQGSLLGPGDPVIVTPEMSNFNWTPEPGIIIGKRGKDILATEAKQYIAGYTLVMDLVHDHYMDQLREHANGETLDWFEEATGSWLGKKSDCMGAMGPFVVTPDEIGNPYDLLLYTRQSGLLRDRAHTGSMLIGFERAISWLSSFIEVYPGDVIHMGTLAFDGMFMTKDMSFGPDDYIESELEQVGSLRLPIVMQKQQDWRSDDDPSRIHSVPAARDLIEVNQTELSSWLLEQTRHYWTVFANYKELETVEGLKPRQLPRVLNAPASALALSGSTVKIPKRAQTISVGLELAFVIKKLAYRVSEAEAADYILGYSPLIVLEDSSFADVISLPATPQELNLPSFYARWPDGFNVISKDVANLEPYKLRNLKMHLAIEETAELITSTSEYLLLAPEIIAFLTQEITLFPGDVITLGRTREKLTLPVTRSIAIKASVEGIAQVDAIIEG
;
A
#
# COMPACT_ATOMS: atom_id res chain seq x y z
N MET A 1 20.55 14.03 -3.75
CA MET A 1 20.53 12.85 -4.63
C MET A 1 19.15 12.52 -5.20
N LYS A 2 19.11 11.97 -6.43
CA LYS A 2 17.93 11.27 -7.01
C LYS A 2 18.22 9.77 -7.09
N LEU A 3 17.31 8.95 -6.57
CA LEU A 3 17.42 7.49 -6.54
C LEU A 3 16.29 6.85 -7.33
N ALA A 4 16.57 5.75 -8.02
CA ALA A 4 15.56 5.00 -8.77
C ALA A 4 15.78 3.50 -8.62
N THR A 5 14.70 2.74 -8.80
CA THR A 5 14.74 1.30 -9.02
C THR A 5 14.56 1.03 -10.50
N PHE A 6 15.40 0.19 -11.08
CA PHE A 6 15.47 -0.05 -12.52
C PHE A 6 15.82 -1.50 -12.82
N VAL A 7 15.54 -1.92 -14.06
CA VAL A 7 15.82 -3.26 -14.54
C VAL A 7 16.90 -3.21 -15.62
N VAL A 8 17.94 -4.02 -15.44
CA VAL A 8 18.97 -4.28 -16.47
C VAL A 8 19.22 -5.78 -16.53
N LYS A 9 19.15 -6.35 -17.74
CA LYS A 9 19.31 -7.79 -17.99
C LYS A 9 18.40 -8.63 -17.07
N GLU A 10 17.12 -8.25 -17.01
CA GLU A 10 16.08 -8.93 -16.21
C GLU A 10 16.34 -8.91 -14.69
N GLN A 11 17.32 -8.15 -14.22
CA GLN A 11 17.60 -8.00 -12.79
C GLN A 11 17.17 -6.62 -12.32
N GLU A 12 16.35 -6.61 -11.27
CA GLU A 12 16.08 -5.39 -10.51
C GLU A 12 17.31 -4.92 -9.74
N ARG A 13 17.55 -3.61 -9.81
CA ARG A 13 18.65 -2.90 -9.15
C ARG A 13 18.16 -1.55 -8.65
N PHE A 14 18.84 -1.00 -7.66
CA PHE A 14 18.71 0.42 -7.34
C PHE A 14 19.93 1.21 -7.81
N GLY A 15 19.72 2.49 -8.14
CA GLY A 15 20.78 3.33 -8.65
C GLY A 15 20.61 4.79 -8.31
N LEU A 16 21.73 5.52 -8.40
CA LEU A 16 21.80 6.97 -8.26
C LEU A 16 21.76 7.61 -9.66
N VAL A 17 20.93 8.63 -9.82
CA VAL A 17 20.80 9.36 -11.10
C VAL A 17 21.72 10.57 -11.06
N ILE A 18 22.66 10.64 -12.00
CA ILE A 18 23.58 11.76 -12.20
C ILE A 18 23.37 12.32 -13.60
N ARG A 19 23.20 13.64 -13.68
CA ARG A 19 23.30 14.36 -14.95
C ARG A 19 24.74 14.39 -15.42
N HIS A 20 25.01 13.75 -16.54
CA HIS A 20 26.36 13.57 -17.07
C HIS A 20 26.98 14.93 -17.46
N PRO A 21 28.18 15.28 -16.97
CA PRO A 21 28.74 16.63 -17.11
C PRO A 21 29.12 17.00 -18.56
N LYS A 22 29.38 16.01 -19.43
CA LYS A 22 29.77 16.26 -20.83
C LYS A 22 28.59 16.28 -21.80
N THR A 23 27.62 15.37 -21.60
CA THR A 23 26.49 15.19 -22.53
C THR A 23 25.22 15.88 -22.05
N ALA A 24 25.16 16.27 -20.78
CA ALA A 24 23.96 16.79 -20.12
C ALA A 24 22.77 15.82 -20.16
N GLU A 25 23.00 14.54 -20.41
CA GLU A 25 22.00 13.48 -20.30
C GLU A 25 21.98 12.90 -18.89
N ASP A 26 20.82 12.47 -18.43
CA ASP A 26 20.72 11.79 -17.13
C ASP A 26 21.13 10.32 -17.28
N TRP A 27 21.99 9.87 -16.38
CA TRP A 27 22.50 8.50 -16.31
C TRP A 27 22.20 7.91 -14.94
N ILE A 28 21.91 6.62 -14.88
CA ILE A 28 21.74 5.88 -13.64
C ILE A 28 22.93 4.95 -13.40
N PHE A 29 23.47 4.96 -12.20
CA PHE A 29 24.61 4.14 -11.79
C PHE A 29 24.22 3.19 -10.66
N ASP A 30 24.48 1.91 -10.87
CA ASP A 30 24.42 0.89 -9.82
C ASP A 30 25.62 1.06 -8.88
N PRO A 31 25.41 1.26 -7.56
CA PRO A 31 26.51 1.53 -6.64
C PRO A 31 27.54 0.41 -6.54
N GLU A 32 27.09 -0.84 -6.52
CA GLU A 32 27.95 -2.03 -6.42
C GLU A 32 28.83 -2.16 -7.65
N LEU A 33 28.22 -2.11 -8.83
CA LEU A 33 28.91 -2.27 -10.10
C LEU A 33 29.85 -1.08 -10.35
N ALA A 34 29.43 0.14 -10.01
CA ALA A 34 30.25 1.33 -10.17
C ALA A 34 31.51 1.26 -9.29
N GLU A 35 31.36 0.93 -8.00
CA GLU A 35 32.50 0.76 -7.10
C GLU A 35 33.45 -0.34 -7.59
N ALA A 36 32.93 -1.49 -8.02
CA ALA A 36 33.74 -2.58 -8.54
C ALA A 36 34.56 -2.18 -9.80
N LYS A 37 33.95 -1.43 -10.73
CA LYS A 37 34.64 -0.92 -11.93
C LYS A 37 35.73 0.08 -11.58
N LEU A 38 35.46 0.98 -10.63
CA LEU A 38 36.43 1.98 -10.17
C LEU A 38 37.63 1.32 -9.48
N ARG A 39 37.41 0.28 -8.66
CA ARG A 39 38.49 -0.51 -8.07
C ARG A 39 39.35 -1.21 -9.11
N LEU A 40 38.74 -1.89 -10.08
CA LEU A 40 39.46 -2.54 -11.18
C LEU A 40 40.28 -1.55 -12.03
N TYR A 41 39.79 -0.32 -12.18
CA TYR A 41 40.54 0.73 -12.88
C TYR A 41 41.71 1.24 -12.03
N SER A 42 41.52 1.39 -10.72
CA SER A 42 42.57 1.83 -9.79
C SER A 42 43.76 0.87 -9.70
N SER A 43 43.51 -0.43 -9.72
CA SER A 43 44.55 -1.47 -9.63
C SER A 43 45.52 -1.45 -10.82
N LYS A 44 45.22 -0.70 -11.88
CA LYS A 44 46.08 -0.55 -13.06
C LYS A 44 47.06 0.61 -12.95
N PHE A 45 46.95 1.47 -11.94
CA PHE A 45 47.79 2.67 -11.73
C PHE A 45 47.83 3.63 -12.95
N THR A 46 46.82 3.58 -13.82
CA THR A 46 46.78 4.32 -15.08
C THR A 46 46.16 5.73 -14.96
N SER A 47 45.67 6.12 -13.78
CA SER A 47 45.05 7.44 -13.57
C SER A 47 45.39 8.04 -12.20
N PRO A 48 45.71 9.34 -12.13
CA PRO A 48 45.98 10.05 -10.85
C PRO A 48 44.75 10.11 -9.92
N LEU A 49 43.54 9.93 -10.45
CA LEU A 49 42.28 10.00 -9.69
C LEU A 49 42.02 8.77 -8.81
N VAL A 50 42.72 7.67 -9.10
CA VAL A 50 42.56 6.36 -8.48
C VAL A 50 43.90 5.84 -7.94
N ASN A 51 44.72 6.73 -7.35
CA ASN A 51 45.98 6.33 -6.72
C ASN A 51 45.79 5.40 -5.49
N GLN A 52 44.57 5.29 -4.98
CA GLN A 52 44.16 4.33 -3.95
C GLN A 52 42.86 3.65 -4.40
N GLU A 53 42.67 2.38 -4.04
CA GLU A 53 41.44 1.63 -4.34
C GLU A 53 40.23 2.32 -3.66
N PRO A 54 39.26 2.86 -4.41
CA PRO A 54 38.12 3.52 -3.81
C PRO A 54 37.22 2.48 -3.13
N SER A 55 36.86 2.75 -1.87
CA SER A 55 35.94 1.93 -1.10
C SER A 55 34.91 2.82 -0.41
N PHE A 56 33.62 2.56 -0.61
CA PHE A 56 32.54 3.37 -0.04
C PHE A 56 31.71 2.59 0.97
N LEU A 57 31.35 1.35 0.63
CA LEU A 57 30.60 0.44 1.49
C LEU A 57 31.13 -0.99 1.32
N ALA A 58 31.10 -1.79 2.39
CA ALA A 58 31.61 -3.17 2.34
C ALA A 58 30.77 -4.08 1.44
N THR A 59 29.44 -3.92 1.48
CA THR A 59 28.49 -4.65 0.64
C THR A 59 27.31 -3.75 0.36
N TRP A 60 26.98 -3.58 -0.92
CA TRP A 60 25.81 -2.83 -1.34
C TRP A 60 24.59 -3.75 -1.40
N PRO A 61 23.45 -3.36 -0.80
CA PRO A 61 22.19 -4.05 -1.05
C PRO A 61 21.80 -3.94 -2.53
N LYS A 62 21.02 -4.87 -3.05
CA LYS A 62 20.54 -4.81 -4.45
C LYS A 62 19.28 -3.97 -4.60
N GLU A 63 18.43 -4.01 -3.58
CA GLU A 63 17.13 -3.36 -3.56
C GLU A 63 17.17 -2.06 -2.77
N LEU A 64 16.43 -1.06 -3.23
CA LEU A 64 16.43 0.27 -2.61
C LEU A 64 15.96 0.22 -1.15
N VAL A 65 14.96 -0.60 -0.83
CA VAL A 65 14.43 -0.73 0.53
C VAL A 65 15.50 -1.20 1.52
N HIS A 66 16.26 -2.24 1.19
CA HIS A 66 17.37 -2.73 2.02
C HIS A 66 18.53 -1.73 2.10
N PHE A 67 18.72 -0.88 1.08
CA PHE A 67 19.66 0.24 1.19
C PHE A 67 19.18 1.28 2.21
N LEU A 68 17.89 1.64 2.22
CA LEU A 68 17.34 2.58 3.18
C LEU A 68 17.47 2.10 4.63
N GLU A 69 17.45 0.78 4.88
CA GLU A 69 17.69 0.19 6.20
C GLU A 69 19.10 0.46 6.76
N LEU A 70 20.09 0.75 5.90
CA LEU A 70 21.43 1.15 6.33
C LEU A 70 21.46 2.55 6.97
N GLY A 71 20.37 3.31 6.83
CA GLY A 71 20.18 4.64 7.41
C GLY A 71 21.28 5.63 7.03
N GLU A 72 21.68 6.46 8.00
CA GLU A 72 22.67 7.52 7.81
C GLU A 72 24.02 7.01 7.29
N LYS A 73 24.44 5.81 7.70
CA LYS A 73 25.71 5.21 7.24
C LYS A 73 25.66 4.87 5.76
N GLY A 74 24.55 4.29 5.30
CA GLY A 74 24.32 4.00 3.88
C GLY A 74 24.23 5.27 3.04
N MET A 75 23.45 6.25 3.50
CA MET A 75 23.31 7.55 2.82
C MET A 75 24.65 8.30 2.70
N ALA A 76 25.45 8.33 3.77
CA ALA A 76 26.77 8.94 3.74
C ALA A 76 27.74 8.21 2.79
N ALA A 77 27.67 6.88 2.70
CA ALA A 77 28.45 6.11 1.74
C ALA A 77 28.05 6.42 0.29
N LEU A 78 26.74 6.48 0.03
CA LEU A 78 26.21 6.80 -1.29
C LEU A 78 26.57 8.22 -1.73
N GLN A 79 26.51 9.20 -0.82
CA GLN A 79 26.92 10.58 -1.10
C GLN A 79 28.41 10.70 -1.45
N ARG A 80 29.29 9.94 -0.76
CA ARG A 80 30.71 9.86 -1.12
C ARG A 80 30.91 9.25 -2.51
N LEU A 81 30.18 8.17 -2.83
CA LEU A 81 30.22 7.56 -4.15
C LEU A 81 29.72 8.51 -5.24
N GLU A 82 28.59 9.19 -5.04
CA GLU A 82 28.04 10.16 -5.98
C GLU A 82 29.04 11.30 -6.24
N THR A 83 29.62 11.87 -5.18
CA THR A 83 30.64 12.93 -5.30
C THR A 83 31.84 12.44 -6.10
N TYR A 84 32.26 11.21 -5.84
CA TYR A 84 33.36 10.59 -6.58
C TYR A 84 33.01 10.38 -8.05
N LEU A 85 31.84 9.85 -8.36
CA LEU A 85 31.36 9.62 -9.73
C LEU A 85 31.23 10.93 -10.51
N LYS A 86 30.65 11.98 -9.93
CA LYS A 86 30.57 13.31 -10.56
C LYS A 86 31.97 13.82 -10.95
N ARG A 87 32.96 13.71 -10.05
CA ARG A 87 34.34 14.08 -10.33
C ARG A 87 34.99 13.19 -11.40
N PHE A 88 34.76 11.88 -11.33
CA PHE A 88 35.29 10.92 -12.30
C PHE A 88 34.77 11.20 -13.71
N LEU A 89 33.45 11.34 -13.87
CA LEU A 89 32.81 11.62 -15.16
C LEU A 89 33.27 12.95 -15.77
N ALA A 90 33.60 13.94 -14.94
CA ALA A 90 34.13 15.22 -15.42
C ALA A 90 35.57 15.14 -15.95
N GLN A 91 36.37 14.15 -15.53
CA GLN A 91 37.82 14.14 -15.73
C GLN A 91 38.36 12.88 -16.42
N SER A 92 37.56 11.82 -16.52
CA SER A 92 37.98 10.51 -17.05
C SER A 92 37.06 10.05 -18.18
N ASP A 93 37.46 8.96 -18.84
CA ASP A 93 36.66 8.28 -19.86
C ASP A 93 35.56 7.44 -19.20
N GLU A 94 34.30 7.74 -19.53
CA GLU A 94 33.13 7.01 -19.04
C GLU A 94 33.10 5.54 -19.49
N ALA A 95 33.86 5.16 -20.52
CA ALA A 95 33.98 3.77 -20.97
C ALA A 95 34.43 2.82 -19.85
N VAL A 96 35.13 3.32 -18.83
CA VAL A 96 35.51 2.55 -17.63
C VAL A 96 34.28 2.05 -16.84
N LEU A 97 33.18 2.81 -16.87
CA LEU A 97 31.94 2.52 -16.15
C LEU A 97 30.91 1.77 -17.00
N ILE A 98 31.28 1.28 -18.20
CA ILE A 98 30.39 0.45 -19.03
C ILE A 98 29.90 -0.77 -18.24
N GLY A 99 28.58 -0.93 -18.23
CA GLY A 99 27.89 -1.98 -17.50
C GLY A 99 27.68 -1.70 -16.01
N ALA A 100 28.10 -0.53 -15.52
CA ALA A 100 27.79 -0.01 -14.18
C ALA A 100 26.93 1.26 -14.23
N GLY A 101 27.09 2.06 -15.28
CA GLY A 101 26.24 3.21 -15.61
C GLY A 101 25.50 3.00 -16.92
N PHE A 102 24.27 3.52 -16.98
CA PHE A 102 23.40 3.43 -18.15
C PHE A 102 22.76 4.79 -18.42
N PRO A 103 22.66 5.25 -19.68
CA PRO A 103 21.79 6.37 -20.01
C PRO A 103 20.37 6.05 -19.52
N LEU A 104 19.74 6.97 -18.79
CA LEU A 104 18.46 6.72 -18.12
C LEU A 104 17.37 6.28 -19.13
N ALA A 105 17.38 6.84 -20.33
CA ALA A 105 16.44 6.51 -21.40
C ALA A 105 16.58 5.07 -21.95
N THR A 106 17.65 4.36 -21.61
CA THR A 106 17.92 2.99 -22.09
C THR A 106 17.54 1.90 -21.09
N VAL A 107 17.09 2.27 -19.88
CA VAL A 107 16.68 1.33 -18.84
C VAL A 107 15.18 1.40 -18.60
N LYS A 108 14.59 0.29 -18.17
CA LYS A 108 13.21 0.28 -17.66
C LYS A 108 13.24 0.66 -16.18
N LEU A 109 12.60 1.77 -15.82
CA LEU A 109 12.36 2.12 -14.42
C LEU A 109 11.20 1.29 -13.85
N ARG A 110 11.27 1.00 -12.56
CA ARG A 110 10.12 0.54 -11.76
C ARG A 110 9.66 1.67 -10.86
N ALA A 111 8.55 1.46 -10.14
CA ALA A 111 8.25 2.31 -9.00
C ALA A 111 9.47 2.31 -8.04
N PRO A 112 9.86 3.44 -7.43
CA PRO A 112 11.08 3.48 -6.64
C PRO A 112 11.09 2.48 -5.48
N ILE A 113 9.95 2.24 -4.83
CA ILE A 113 9.71 1.10 -3.95
C ILE A 113 8.65 0.20 -4.61
N PRO A 114 9.02 -0.84 -5.38
CA PRO A 114 8.06 -1.64 -6.14
C PRO A 114 7.13 -2.51 -5.30
N ARG A 115 7.55 -2.84 -4.07
CA ARG A 115 6.83 -3.72 -3.13
C ARG A 115 6.77 -3.06 -1.76
N PRO A 116 6.06 -1.92 -1.62
CA PRO A 116 5.97 -1.24 -0.34
C PRO A 116 5.23 -2.14 0.66
N ARG A 117 5.74 -2.20 1.89
CA ARG A 117 5.05 -2.87 3.01
C ARG A 117 3.81 -2.09 3.41
N LEU A 118 3.95 -0.76 3.50
CA LEU A 118 2.88 0.20 3.73
C LEU A 118 2.80 1.16 2.54
N PHE A 119 1.60 1.31 1.97
CA PHE A 119 1.32 2.28 0.92
C PHE A 119 0.04 3.01 1.30
N PHE A 120 0.22 4.01 2.17
CA PHE A 120 -0.87 4.68 2.86
C PHE A 120 -1.17 6.03 2.20
N GLY A 121 -2.41 6.24 1.81
CA GLY A 121 -2.88 7.44 1.14
C GLY A 121 -3.80 8.25 2.00
N LEU A 122 -3.52 9.55 2.14
CA LEU A 122 -4.48 10.48 2.69
C LEU A 122 -5.55 10.82 1.66
N VAL A 123 -6.75 11.08 2.15
CA VAL A 123 -7.87 11.62 1.37
C VAL A 123 -8.28 12.96 1.97
N GLN A 124 -8.89 13.81 1.15
CA GLN A 124 -9.41 15.10 1.61
C GLN A 124 -8.34 15.95 2.33
N ASN A 125 -7.16 16.07 1.74
CA ASN A 125 -6.04 16.81 2.33
C ASN A 125 -5.75 18.17 1.65
N SER A 126 -6.69 18.69 0.87
CA SER A 126 -6.59 19.99 0.22
C SER A 126 -7.86 20.81 0.46
N PRO A 127 -7.81 22.15 0.57
CA PRO A 127 -9.00 22.99 0.67
C PRO A 127 -10.06 22.74 -0.42
N THR A 128 -9.71 22.12 -1.55
CA THR A 128 -10.64 21.90 -2.67
C THR A 128 -11.86 21.05 -2.31
N PHE A 129 -11.74 20.02 -1.47
CA PHE A 129 -12.92 19.20 -1.09
C PHE A 129 -13.95 20.00 -0.27
N ILE A 130 -13.53 21.07 0.41
CA ILE A 130 -14.43 22.02 1.08
C ILE A 130 -14.94 23.03 0.06
N ARG A 131 -14.04 23.67 -0.69
CA ARG A 131 -14.39 24.75 -1.64
C ARG A 131 -15.35 24.29 -2.74
N ASN A 132 -15.25 23.03 -3.15
CA ASN A 132 -16.10 22.45 -4.20
C ASN A 132 -17.41 21.86 -3.67
N ASN A 133 -17.60 21.80 -2.35
CA ASN A 133 -18.82 21.28 -1.75
C ASN A 133 -19.46 22.34 -0.82
N PRO A 134 -20.45 23.11 -1.30
CA PRO A 134 -21.08 24.17 -0.51
C PRO A 134 -21.81 23.65 0.74
N ALA A 135 -22.13 22.35 0.82
CA ALA A 135 -22.71 21.74 2.00
C ALA A 135 -21.67 21.45 3.11
N ARG A 136 -20.38 21.49 2.78
CA ARG A 136 -19.28 21.23 3.73
C ARG A 136 -18.72 22.54 4.26
N LEU A 137 -19.04 22.85 5.52
CA LEU A 137 -18.66 24.11 6.17
C LEU A 137 -17.42 23.98 7.07
N THR A 138 -17.03 22.75 7.43
CA THR A 138 -15.91 22.45 8.32
C THR A 138 -15.07 21.32 7.74
N ALA A 139 -13.81 21.27 8.16
CA ALA A 139 -12.94 20.13 7.92
C ALA A 139 -12.36 19.65 9.24
N ASN A 140 -12.47 18.35 9.46
CA ASN A 140 -11.73 17.69 10.51
C ASN A 140 -10.26 17.56 10.10
N VAL A 141 -9.36 18.10 10.92
CA VAL A 141 -7.91 18.14 10.65
C VAL A 141 -7.15 16.95 11.26
N TYR A 142 -7.84 15.84 11.47
CA TYR A 142 -7.19 14.55 11.73
C TYR A 142 -6.96 13.85 10.38
N PRO A 143 -5.85 13.11 10.21
CA PRO A 143 -5.58 12.43 8.95
C PRO A 143 -6.66 11.39 8.63
N GLN A 144 -7.22 11.51 7.43
CA GLN A 144 -8.13 10.54 6.84
C GLN A 144 -7.41 9.89 5.68
N GLY A 145 -7.53 8.58 5.54
CA GLY A 145 -6.75 7.83 4.57
C GLY A 145 -7.00 6.33 4.55
N HIS A 146 -6.35 5.64 3.63
CA HIS A 146 -6.52 4.22 3.40
C HIS A 146 -5.20 3.57 2.98
N GLN A 147 -5.09 2.26 3.21
CA GLN A 147 -3.99 1.45 2.68
C GLN A 147 -4.30 1.11 1.22
N ARG A 148 -3.26 0.74 0.47
CA ARG A 148 -3.35 0.12 -0.86
C ARG A 148 -2.55 -1.18 -0.90
N PRO A 149 -3.00 -2.21 -1.65
CA PRO A 149 -2.24 -3.43 -1.84
C PRO A 149 -1.10 -3.21 -2.86
N GLN A 150 -0.10 -4.08 -2.83
CA GLN A 150 0.98 -4.11 -3.83
C GLN A 150 0.43 -4.33 -5.25
N GLY A 151 -0.73 -4.99 -5.38
CA GLY A 151 -1.44 -5.19 -6.64
C GLY A 151 -1.77 -3.90 -7.39
N SER A 152 -2.06 -2.82 -6.67
CA SER A 152 -2.43 -1.56 -7.32
C SER A 152 -1.23 -0.85 -7.95
N LEU A 153 0.00 -1.13 -7.53
CA LEU A 153 1.16 -0.28 -7.80
C LEU A 153 1.83 -0.51 -9.15
N LEU A 154 1.98 0.57 -9.91
CA LEU A 154 2.72 0.67 -11.17
C LEU A 154 3.96 1.57 -11.05
N GLY A 155 4.94 1.33 -11.92
CA GLY A 155 6.07 2.22 -12.15
C GLY A 155 5.96 3.05 -13.43
N PRO A 156 6.96 3.89 -13.72
CA PRO A 156 7.02 4.65 -14.96
C PRO A 156 6.95 3.75 -16.20
N GLY A 157 6.04 4.07 -17.11
CA GLY A 157 5.84 3.34 -18.37
C GLY A 157 5.08 2.02 -18.25
N ASP A 158 4.73 1.56 -17.05
CA ASP A 158 3.83 0.41 -16.93
C ASP A 158 2.40 0.80 -17.37
N PRO A 159 1.68 -0.08 -18.08
CA PRO A 159 0.36 0.26 -18.61
C PRO A 159 -0.73 0.17 -17.53
N VAL A 160 -1.62 1.16 -17.51
CA VAL A 160 -2.90 1.05 -16.79
C VAL A 160 -3.87 0.30 -17.68
N ILE A 161 -4.42 -0.80 -17.16
CA ILE A 161 -5.40 -1.62 -17.86
C ILE A 161 -6.79 -1.17 -17.43
N VAL A 162 -7.55 -0.64 -18.40
CA VAL A 162 -8.96 -0.28 -18.21
C VAL A 162 -9.83 -1.38 -18.82
N THR A 163 -10.84 -1.83 -18.08
CA THR A 163 -11.76 -2.88 -18.52
C THR A 163 -13.11 -2.26 -18.93
N PRO A 164 -13.90 -2.90 -19.80
CA PRO A 164 -15.22 -2.39 -20.18
C PRO A 164 -16.18 -2.18 -19.00
N GLU A 165 -15.97 -2.92 -17.91
CA GLU A 165 -16.75 -2.83 -16.67
C GLU A 165 -16.43 -1.56 -15.85
N MET A 166 -15.30 -0.89 -16.11
CA MET A 166 -14.93 0.37 -15.48
C MET A 166 -15.64 1.56 -16.16
N SER A 167 -16.92 1.74 -15.83
CA SER A 167 -17.81 2.78 -16.38
C SER A 167 -17.22 4.20 -16.30
N ASN A 168 -16.58 4.52 -15.17
CA ASN A 168 -15.79 5.73 -14.95
C ASN A 168 -14.40 5.32 -14.48
N PHE A 169 -13.38 5.94 -15.08
CA PHE A 169 -11.99 5.85 -14.67
C PHE A 169 -11.44 7.27 -14.51
N ASN A 170 -10.84 7.53 -13.36
CA ASN A 170 -10.31 8.84 -12.99
C ASN A 170 -8.91 8.73 -12.38
N TRP A 171 -8.13 9.81 -12.47
CA TRP A 171 -6.81 9.88 -11.85
C TRP A 171 -6.49 11.26 -11.29
N THR A 172 -5.59 11.29 -10.31
CA THR A 172 -5.08 12.49 -9.65
C THR A 172 -3.61 12.32 -9.26
N PRO A 173 -2.79 13.37 -9.36
CA PRO A 173 -1.43 13.35 -8.81
C PRO A 173 -1.40 13.71 -7.32
N GLU A 174 -0.45 13.14 -6.60
CA GLU A 174 -0.23 13.39 -5.19
C GLU A 174 1.27 13.42 -4.85
N PRO A 175 1.72 14.34 -3.99
CA PRO A 175 3.06 14.23 -3.44
C PRO A 175 3.12 13.07 -2.45
N GLY A 176 4.23 12.34 -2.45
CA GLY A 176 4.49 11.23 -1.54
C GLY A 176 5.84 11.34 -0.85
N ILE A 177 5.95 10.70 0.31
CA ILE A 177 7.19 10.54 1.07
C ILE A 177 7.53 9.07 1.24
N ILE A 178 8.83 8.79 1.26
CA ILE A 178 9.39 7.48 1.59
C ILE A 178 10.01 7.57 2.97
N ILE A 179 9.59 6.70 3.88
CA ILE A 179 10.18 6.58 5.20
C ILE A 179 11.60 6.00 5.07
N GLY A 180 12.56 6.58 5.78
CA GLY A 180 13.98 6.17 5.79
C GLY A 180 14.46 5.61 7.12
N LYS A 181 13.63 5.68 8.16
CA LYS A 181 13.98 5.24 9.51
C LYS A 181 12.80 4.54 10.16
N ARG A 182 13.08 3.44 10.86
CA ARG A 182 12.08 2.73 11.66
C ARG A 182 11.64 3.60 12.86
N GLY A 183 10.35 3.65 13.16
CA GLY A 183 9.86 4.36 14.34
C GLY A 183 8.38 4.16 14.68
N LYS A 184 8.07 4.35 15.95
CA LYS A 184 6.72 4.33 16.53
C LYS A 184 6.59 5.52 17.49
N ASP A 185 5.39 6.04 17.67
CA ASP A 185 5.10 7.22 18.50
C ASP A 185 5.96 8.44 18.15
N ILE A 186 6.17 8.69 16.85
CA ILE A 186 7.04 9.76 16.38
C ILE A 186 6.37 11.12 16.63
N LEU A 187 7.10 12.04 17.27
CA LEU A 187 6.62 13.41 17.45
C LEU A 187 6.65 14.17 16.12
N ALA A 188 5.64 14.99 15.86
CA ALA A 188 5.60 15.82 14.65
C ALA A 188 6.85 16.71 14.50
N THR A 189 7.42 17.19 15.60
CA THR A 189 8.67 17.99 15.59
C THR A 189 9.90 17.21 15.13
N GLU A 190 9.86 15.88 15.18
CA GLU A 190 10.95 14.99 14.80
C GLU A 190 10.69 14.32 13.44
N ALA A 191 9.45 14.30 12.96
CA ALA A 191 9.02 13.52 11.81
C ALA A 191 9.84 13.75 10.53
N LYS A 192 10.35 14.97 10.30
CA LYS A 192 11.20 15.28 9.12
C LYS A 192 12.43 14.37 9.03
N GLN A 193 13.03 13.96 10.15
CA GLN A 193 14.23 13.11 10.17
C GLN A 193 13.95 11.67 9.74
N TYR A 194 12.67 11.28 9.65
CA TYR A 194 12.23 9.96 9.21
C TYR A 194 12.00 9.89 7.70
N ILE A 195 12.07 11.01 6.97
CA ILE A 195 11.85 11.04 5.51
C ILE A 195 13.17 10.77 4.79
N ALA A 196 13.27 9.64 4.07
CA ALA A 196 14.38 9.36 3.16
C ALA A 196 14.35 10.25 1.91
N GLY A 197 13.15 10.56 1.43
CA GLY A 197 12.95 11.41 0.28
C GLY A 197 11.50 11.52 -0.15
N TYR A 198 11.29 12.27 -1.22
CA TYR A 198 10.00 12.61 -1.80
C TYR A 198 9.85 11.97 -3.18
N THR A 199 8.63 11.62 -3.54
CA THR A 199 8.26 11.04 -4.83
C THR A 199 6.92 11.62 -5.28
N LEU A 200 6.57 11.39 -6.54
CA LEU A 200 5.22 11.59 -7.05
C LEU A 200 4.47 10.26 -7.00
N VAL A 201 3.19 10.33 -6.66
CA VAL A 201 2.22 9.24 -6.69
C VAL A 201 1.07 9.66 -7.61
N MET A 202 0.54 8.73 -8.40
CA MET A 202 -0.74 8.91 -9.07
C MET A 202 -1.76 8.00 -8.39
N ASP A 203 -2.84 8.61 -7.91
CA ASP A 203 -4.00 7.93 -7.35
C ASP A 203 -5.06 7.79 -8.45
N LEU A 204 -5.35 6.55 -8.84
CA LEU A 204 -6.34 6.23 -9.85
C LEU A 204 -7.50 5.48 -9.20
N VAL A 205 -8.68 5.60 -9.79
CA VAL A 205 -9.91 4.99 -9.28
C VAL A 205 -10.87 4.69 -10.41
N HIS A 206 -11.66 3.64 -10.23
CA HIS A 206 -12.82 3.35 -11.07
C HIS A 206 -14.07 3.04 -10.23
N ASP A 207 -15.24 3.09 -10.87
CA ASP A 207 -16.53 2.92 -10.18
C ASP A 207 -17.09 1.49 -10.20
N HIS A 208 -16.45 0.51 -10.88
CA HIS A 208 -16.98 -0.88 -11.01
C HIS A 208 -17.54 -1.48 -9.70
N TYR A 209 -16.79 -1.45 -8.58
CA TYR A 209 -17.31 -1.95 -7.28
C TYR A 209 -18.50 -1.13 -6.75
N MET A 210 -18.45 0.19 -6.92
CA MET A 210 -19.53 1.08 -6.52
C MET A 210 -20.81 0.81 -7.32
N ASP A 211 -20.68 0.58 -8.63
CA ASP A 211 -21.80 0.25 -9.51
C ASP A 211 -22.44 -1.07 -9.10
N GLN A 212 -21.65 -2.11 -8.81
CA GLN A 212 -22.20 -3.37 -8.31
C GLN A 212 -22.95 -3.22 -6.99
N LEU A 213 -22.39 -2.47 -6.04
CA LEU A 213 -23.05 -2.23 -4.76
C LEU A 213 -24.37 -1.48 -4.95
N ARG A 214 -24.42 -0.47 -5.82
CA ARG A 214 -25.65 0.26 -6.15
C ARG A 214 -26.69 -0.63 -6.83
N GLU A 215 -26.28 -1.48 -7.77
CA GLU A 215 -27.16 -2.44 -8.43
C GLU A 215 -27.76 -3.43 -7.42
N HIS A 216 -26.95 -4.00 -6.54
CA HIS A 216 -27.40 -4.96 -5.52
C HIS A 216 -28.21 -4.30 -4.39
N ALA A 217 -28.01 -3.01 -4.14
CA ALA A 217 -28.83 -2.25 -3.20
C ALA A 217 -30.26 -2.03 -3.69
N ASN A 218 -30.55 -2.26 -4.97
CA ASN A 218 -31.91 -2.24 -5.56
C ASN A 218 -32.71 -0.97 -5.20
N GLY A 219 -32.05 0.19 -5.30
CA GLY A 219 -32.65 1.51 -5.01
C GLY A 219 -32.60 1.95 -3.54
N GLU A 220 -32.05 1.13 -2.65
CA GLU A 220 -31.79 1.53 -1.27
C GLU A 220 -30.50 2.36 -1.13
N THR A 221 -30.44 3.20 -0.09
CA THR A 221 -29.22 3.93 0.25
C THR A 221 -28.13 2.98 0.75
N LEU A 222 -26.90 3.19 0.28
CA LEU A 222 -25.72 2.51 0.77
C LEU A 222 -25.34 3.04 2.16
N ASP A 223 -24.92 2.15 3.05
CA ASP A 223 -24.28 2.59 4.29
C ASP A 223 -22.82 3.01 4.07
N TRP A 224 -22.21 3.59 5.10
CA TRP A 224 -20.84 4.08 5.04
C TRP A 224 -19.82 3.01 4.62
N PHE A 225 -19.92 1.79 5.13
CA PHE A 225 -18.96 0.74 4.81
C PHE A 225 -19.14 0.26 3.37
N GLU A 226 -20.37 0.26 2.85
CA GLU A 226 -20.64 0.01 1.42
C GLU A 226 -20.04 1.12 0.55
N GLU A 227 -20.26 2.39 0.88
CA GLU A 227 -19.67 3.53 0.16
C GLU A 227 -18.13 3.48 0.18
N ALA A 228 -17.54 3.20 1.34
CA ALA A 228 -16.10 3.04 1.49
C ALA A 228 -15.60 1.83 0.70
N THR A 229 -16.30 0.69 0.73
CA THR A 229 -15.95 -0.50 -0.05
C THR A 229 -15.93 -0.16 -1.55
N GLY A 230 -17.03 0.38 -2.08
CA GLY A 230 -17.13 0.72 -3.50
C GLY A 230 -16.07 1.72 -3.95
N SER A 231 -15.90 2.82 -3.22
CA SER A 231 -14.95 3.88 -3.57
C SER A 231 -13.49 3.44 -3.40
N TRP A 232 -13.16 2.78 -2.29
CA TRP A 232 -11.77 2.49 -1.97
C TRP A 232 -11.28 1.18 -2.57
N LEU A 233 -12.14 0.20 -2.86
CA LEU A 233 -11.74 -0.95 -3.66
C LEU A 233 -11.42 -0.53 -5.10
N GLY A 234 -12.15 0.44 -5.68
CA GLY A 234 -11.79 1.04 -6.96
C GLY A 234 -10.39 1.66 -6.97
N LYS A 235 -9.90 2.14 -5.82
CA LYS A 235 -8.51 2.60 -5.61
C LYS A 235 -7.52 1.47 -5.26
N LYS A 236 -8.00 0.29 -4.89
CA LYS A 236 -7.16 -0.86 -4.50
C LYS A 236 -7.03 -1.89 -5.62
N SER A 237 -7.87 -1.79 -6.64
CA SER A 237 -7.78 -2.59 -7.85
C SER A 237 -6.39 -2.54 -8.47
N ASP A 238 -6.09 -3.61 -9.19
CA ASP A 238 -4.86 -3.76 -9.91
C ASP A 238 -4.63 -2.55 -10.83
N CYS A 239 -3.38 -2.09 -10.88
CA CYS A 239 -2.97 -0.96 -11.73
C CYS A 239 -3.58 0.41 -11.38
N MET A 240 -4.30 0.55 -10.26
CA MET A 240 -4.95 1.82 -9.88
C MET A 240 -4.08 2.74 -9.01
N GLY A 241 -2.79 2.46 -8.85
CA GLY A 241 -1.83 3.33 -8.21
C GLY A 241 -0.51 3.35 -8.95
N ALA A 242 0.18 4.48 -8.96
CA ALA A 242 1.54 4.52 -9.51
C ALA A 242 2.45 5.40 -8.67
N MET A 243 3.75 5.15 -8.73
CA MET A 243 4.74 5.93 -8.01
C MET A 243 6.02 6.08 -8.82
N GLY A 244 6.65 7.25 -8.74
CA GLY A 244 7.94 7.53 -9.35
C GLY A 244 7.99 8.92 -9.99
N PRO A 245 8.98 9.19 -10.85
CA PRO A 245 10.00 8.26 -11.31
C PRO A 245 11.14 8.01 -10.30
N PHE A 246 11.30 8.88 -9.30
CA PHE A 246 12.45 8.85 -8.39
C PHE A 246 12.04 9.04 -6.93
N VAL A 247 12.92 8.59 -6.02
CA VAL A 247 13.02 9.16 -4.67
C VAL A 247 14.04 10.29 -4.72
N VAL A 248 13.64 11.49 -4.33
CA VAL A 248 14.52 12.66 -4.28
C VAL A 248 14.77 13.05 -2.83
N THR A 249 16.04 13.18 -2.44
CA THR A 249 16.42 13.42 -1.04
C THR A 249 16.04 14.83 -0.59
N PRO A 250 15.82 15.05 0.73
CA PRO A 250 15.39 16.35 1.25
C PRO A 250 16.29 17.53 0.87
N ASP A 251 17.60 17.32 0.76
CA ASP A 251 18.58 18.35 0.37
C ASP A 251 18.42 18.81 -1.09
N GLU A 252 17.96 17.95 -2.00
CA GLU A 252 17.69 18.33 -3.40
C GLU A 252 16.30 18.92 -3.58
N ILE A 253 15.33 18.50 -2.75
CA ILE A 253 13.96 19.02 -2.79
C ILE A 253 13.86 20.45 -2.23
N GLY A 254 14.73 20.79 -1.29
CA GLY A 254 14.64 22.07 -0.58
C GLY A 254 13.35 22.16 0.25
N ASN A 255 12.39 22.97 -0.20
CA ASN A 255 11.10 23.12 0.48
C ASN A 255 10.02 22.23 -0.15
N PRO A 256 9.61 21.11 0.48
CA PRO A 256 8.61 20.21 -0.10
C PRO A 256 7.19 20.81 -0.15
N TYR A 257 6.97 21.93 0.52
CA TYR A 257 5.70 22.68 0.52
C TYR A 257 5.64 23.79 -0.55
N ASP A 258 6.68 23.91 -1.39
CA ASP A 258 6.79 24.93 -2.43
C ASP A 258 7.19 24.32 -3.77
N LEU A 259 6.36 23.37 -4.23
CA LEU A 259 6.56 22.66 -5.49
C LEU A 259 5.29 22.74 -6.35
N LEU A 260 5.48 22.98 -7.64
CA LEU A 260 4.43 22.89 -8.64
C LEU A 260 4.15 21.43 -9.03
N LEU A 261 2.88 21.15 -9.29
CA LEU A 261 2.40 19.86 -9.75
C LEU A 261 1.56 20.04 -11.01
N TYR A 262 1.83 19.24 -12.03
CA TYR A 262 1.14 19.31 -13.32
C TYR A 262 0.57 17.95 -13.68
N THR A 263 -0.60 17.94 -14.34
CA THR A 263 -1.17 16.73 -14.93
C THR A 263 -1.49 16.95 -16.39
N ARG A 264 -1.15 15.97 -17.22
CA ARG A 264 -1.38 15.96 -18.66
C ARG A 264 -2.07 14.66 -19.08
N GLN A 265 -2.80 14.70 -20.18
CA GLN A 265 -3.31 13.53 -20.89
C GLN A 265 -2.88 13.65 -22.35
N SER A 266 -2.06 12.72 -22.84
CA SER A 266 -1.55 12.73 -24.22
C SER A 266 -0.98 14.10 -24.63
N GLY A 267 -0.24 14.75 -23.73
CA GLY A 267 0.34 16.09 -23.92
C GLY A 267 -0.59 17.28 -23.60
N LEU A 268 -1.90 17.08 -23.48
CA LEU A 268 -2.86 18.12 -23.11
C LEU A 268 -2.79 18.40 -21.60
N LEU A 269 -2.49 19.64 -21.19
CA LEU A 269 -2.56 20.05 -19.79
C LEU A 269 -4.00 19.95 -19.25
N ARG A 270 -4.19 19.22 -18.15
CA ARG A 270 -5.49 18.96 -17.53
C ARG A 270 -5.65 19.71 -16.20
N ASP A 271 -4.60 19.73 -15.38
CA ASP A 271 -4.62 20.40 -14.08
C ASP A 271 -3.23 20.93 -13.70
N ARG A 272 -3.22 21.90 -12.77
CA ARG A 272 -2.02 22.43 -12.12
C ARG A 272 -2.31 22.71 -10.65
N ALA A 273 -1.50 22.15 -9.77
CA ALA A 273 -1.59 22.32 -8.32
C ALA A 273 -0.26 22.79 -7.71
N HIS A 274 -0.26 22.97 -6.39
CA HIS A 274 0.89 23.41 -5.60
C HIS A 274 0.91 22.71 -4.25
N THR A 275 2.06 22.19 -3.81
CA THR A 275 2.18 21.41 -2.56
C THR A 275 1.86 22.22 -1.31
N GLY A 276 1.97 23.56 -1.37
CA GLY A 276 1.54 24.46 -0.30
C GLY A 276 0.03 24.47 -0.02
N SER A 277 -0.79 23.78 -0.83
CA SER A 277 -2.23 23.62 -0.58
C SER A 277 -2.57 22.53 0.44
N MET A 278 -1.62 21.74 0.93
CA MET A 278 -1.91 20.69 1.91
C MET A 278 -2.48 21.24 3.21
N LEU A 279 -3.57 20.63 3.71
CA LEU A 279 -4.15 20.95 5.02
C LEU A 279 -3.36 20.28 6.15
N ILE A 280 -2.96 19.04 5.94
CA ILE A 280 -2.19 18.21 6.86
C ILE A 280 -0.81 17.98 6.22
N GLY A 281 0.22 18.51 6.88
CA GLY A 281 1.60 18.33 6.46
C GLY A 281 2.16 16.93 6.73
N PHE A 282 3.30 16.63 6.11
CA PHE A 282 4.01 15.35 6.22
C PHE A 282 4.27 14.96 7.68
N GLU A 283 4.64 15.94 8.51
CA GLU A 283 5.00 15.72 9.91
C GLU A 283 3.81 15.23 10.73
N ARG A 284 2.63 15.80 10.49
CA ARG A 284 1.41 15.41 11.19
C ARG A 284 0.92 14.04 10.71
N ALA A 285 1.05 13.74 9.41
CA ALA A 285 0.70 12.44 8.85
C ALA A 285 1.58 11.32 9.46
N ILE A 286 2.91 11.50 9.48
CA ILE A 286 3.85 10.56 10.11
C ILE A 286 3.54 10.41 11.60
N SER A 287 3.38 11.51 12.32
CA SER A 287 3.14 11.47 13.77
C SER A 287 1.83 10.75 14.12
N TRP A 288 0.77 10.99 13.36
CA TRP A 288 -0.51 10.31 13.56
C TRP A 288 -0.43 8.82 13.23
N LEU A 289 0.08 8.47 12.05
CA LEU A 289 0.17 7.07 11.61
C LEU A 289 1.06 6.24 12.55
N SER A 290 2.20 6.82 12.93
CA SER A 290 3.16 6.17 13.84
C SER A 290 2.65 6.00 15.28
N SER A 291 1.56 6.66 15.66
CA SER A 291 0.95 6.51 16.99
C SER A 291 0.18 5.19 17.19
N PHE A 292 0.08 4.36 16.14
CA PHE A 292 -0.55 3.04 16.22
C PHE A 292 0.09 1.99 15.32
N ILE A 293 0.70 2.40 14.21
CA ILE A 293 1.46 1.52 13.30
C ILE A 293 2.94 1.90 13.34
N GLU A 294 3.82 0.96 13.60
CA GLU A 294 5.26 1.18 13.44
C GLU A 294 5.60 1.34 11.96
N VAL A 295 6.30 2.43 11.62
CA VAL A 295 6.77 2.70 10.26
C VAL A 295 8.19 2.18 10.08
N TYR A 296 8.53 1.78 8.84
CA TYR A 296 9.78 1.14 8.45
C TYR A 296 10.37 1.83 7.21
N PRO A 297 11.71 1.76 7.02
CA PRO A 297 12.32 2.21 5.77
C PRO A 297 11.63 1.59 4.55
N GLY A 298 11.30 2.42 3.55
CA GLY A 298 10.56 2.01 2.35
C GLY A 298 9.04 2.08 2.45
N ASP A 299 8.46 2.32 3.64
CA ASP A 299 7.04 2.65 3.74
C ASP A 299 6.73 3.96 3.01
N VAL A 300 5.57 4.01 2.35
CA VAL A 300 5.15 5.12 1.50
C VAL A 300 3.91 5.77 2.08
N ILE A 301 3.95 7.09 2.24
CA ILE A 301 2.78 7.92 2.60
C ILE A 301 2.54 8.92 1.47
N HIS A 302 1.37 8.87 0.84
CA HIS A 302 0.95 9.86 -0.16
C HIS A 302 -0.14 10.78 0.40
N MET A 303 -0.07 12.06 0.02
CA MET A 303 -0.66 13.13 0.81
C MET A 303 -2.01 13.62 0.31
N GLY A 304 -2.71 12.87 -0.56
CA GLY A 304 -3.98 13.28 -1.13
C GLY A 304 -3.83 14.27 -2.30
N THR A 305 -4.84 14.29 -3.17
CA THR A 305 -4.93 15.26 -4.27
C THR A 305 -4.92 16.69 -3.76
N LEU A 306 -4.18 17.56 -4.46
CA LEU A 306 -3.97 18.95 -4.08
C LEU A 306 -4.94 19.92 -4.75
N ALA A 307 -5.54 19.56 -5.87
CA ALA A 307 -6.41 20.43 -6.65
C ALA A 307 -7.65 19.69 -7.14
N PHE A 308 -7.68 19.30 -8.42
CA PHE A 308 -8.83 18.61 -9.00
C PHE A 308 -8.86 17.15 -8.53
N ASP A 309 -9.99 16.72 -7.95
CA ASP A 309 -10.18 15.35 -7.51
C ASP A 309 -10.93 14.55 -8.58
N GLY A 310 -10.34 13.44 -9.00
CA GLY A 310 -10.87 12.53 -10.01
C GLY A 310 -10.99 13.14 -11.41
N MET A 311 -9.88 13.38 -12.12
CA MET A 311 -9.95 13.84 -13.51
C MET A 311 -10.51 12.77 -14.44
N PHE A 312 -11.55 13.11 -15.19
CA PHE A 312 -12.12 12.24 -16.22
C PHE A 312 -11.25 12.18 -17.47
N MET A 313 -11.25 11.00 -18.11
CA MET A 313 -10.71 10.80 -19.46
C MET A 313 -11.40 11.76 -20.45
N THR A 314 -10.65 12.32 -21.39
CA THR A 314 -11.25 13.09 -22.48
C THR A 314 -11.97 12.19 -23.49
N LYS A 315 -12.98 12.75 -24.17
CA LYS A 315 -13.82 12.03 -25.13
C LYS A 315 -13.10 11.61 -26.42
N ASP A 316 -11.98 12.24 -26.73
CA ASP A 316 -11.14 12.01 -27.91
C ASP A 316 -10.11 10.90 -27.71
N MET A 317 -10.07 10.27 -26.53
CA MET A 317 -9.19 9.14 -26.28
C MET A 317 -9.52 7.96 -27.21
N SER A 318 -8.50 7.47 -27.91
CA SER A 318 -8.60 6.33 -28.83
C SER A 318 -8.21 5.01 -28.18
N PHE A 319 -7.51 5.07 -27.04
CA PHE A 319 -6.78 3.97 -26.41
C PHE A 319 -5.67 3.39 -27.30
N GLY A 320 -5.08 4.25 -28.14
CA GLY A 320 -3.94 3.92 -29.00
C GLY A 320 -2.58 4.02 -28.27
N PRO A 321 -1.47 3.70 -28.95
CA PRO A 321 -0.12 3.73 -28.35
C PRO A 321 0.34 5.12 -27.89
N ASP A 322 -0.27 6.17 -28.42
CA ASP A 322 0.01 7.56 -28.05
C ASP A 322 -0.86 8.06 -26.87
N ASP A 323 -1.78 7.23 -26.38
CA ASP A 323 -2.67 7.58 -25.28
C ASP A 323 -2.06 7.24 -23.90
N TYR A 324 -1.80 8.28 -23.12
CA TYR A 324 -1.22 8.16 -21.79
C TYR A 324 -1.73 9.25 -20.86
N ILE A 325 -1.63 8.96 -19.57
CA ILE A 325 -1.73 9.97 -18.52
C ILE A 325 -0.33 10.26 -17.98
N GLU A 326 -0.08 11.51 -17.63
CA GLU A 326 1.21 11.95 -17.10
C GLU A 326 1.01 12.94 -15.98
N SER A 327 1.80 12.80 -14.93
CA SER A 327 1.90 13.79 -13.86
C SER A 327 3.35 14.16 -13.62
N GLU A 328 3.60 15.40 -13.24
CA GLU A 328 4.95 15.92 -12.99
C GLU A 328 4.96 16.71 -11.70
N LEU A 329 5.84 16.34 -10.78
CA LEU A 329 6.13 17.08 -9.56
C LEU A 329 7.49 17.76 -9.71
N GLU A 330 7.52 19.07 -9.50
CA GLU A 330 8.74 19.88 -9.59
C GLU A 330 9.87 19.28 -8.75
N GLN A 331 11.09 19.32 -9.29
CA GLN A 331 12.32 18.73 -8.72
C GLN A 331 12.35 17.20 -8.63
N VAL A 332 11.18 16.54 -8.55
CA VAL A 332 11.07 15.08 -8.62
C VAL A 332 11.20 14.62 -10.07
N GLY A 333 10.19 14.83 -10.90
CA GLY A 333 10.15 14.42 -12.30
C GLY A 333 8.76 13.98 -12.76
N SER A 334 8.68 13.47 -13.98
CA SER A 334 7.42 13.06 -14.61
C SER A 334 7.18 11.56 -14.52
N LEU A 335 5.98 11.19 -14.08
CA LEU A 335 5.45 9.84 -14.08
C LEU A 335 4.43 9.71 -15.21
N ARG A 336 4.74 8.90 -16.22
CA ARG A 336 3.89 8.65 -17.39
C ARG A 336 3.42 7.21 -17.39
N LEU A 337 2.12 7.02 -17.63
CA LEU A 337 1.47 5.71 -17.69
C LEU A 337 0.67 5.60 -19.00
N PRO A 338 1.03 4.68 -19.91
CA PRO A 338 0.18 4.33 -21.05
C PRO A 338 -1.17 3.80 -20.56
N ILE A 339 -2.25 4.11 -21.29
CA ILE A 339 -3.58 3.56 -20.98
C ILE A 339 -3.95 2.53 -22.05
N VAL A 340 -4.36 1.35 -21.62
CA VAL A 340 -4.75 0.26 -22.51
C VAL A 340 -6.17 -0.18 -22.18
N MET A 341 -7.07 -0.07 -23.15
CA MET A 341 -8.41 -0.64 -23.04
C MET A 341 -8.38 -2.13 -23.36
N GLN A 342 -8.69 -2.95 -22.35
CA GLN A 342 -8.74 -4.40 -22.49
C GLN A 342 -9.70 -4.78 -23.63
N LYS A 343 -9.26 -5.66 -24.54
CA LYS A 343 -10.04 -6.25 -25.66
C LYS A 343 -10.51 -5.31 -26.79
N GLN A 344 -10.39 -3.98 -26.68
CA GLN A 344 -10.86 -3.08 -27.75
C GLN A 344 -9.75 -2.74 -28.76
N GLN A 345 -8.52 -2.46 -28.28
CA GLN A 345 -7.36 -2.09 -29.10
C GLN A 345 -6.05 -2.35 -28.33
N ASP A 346 -5.79 -3.60 -27.97
CA ASP A 346 -4.54 -3.95 -27.28
C ASP A 346 -3.36 -3.90 -28.25
N TRP A 347 -2.72 -2.74 -28.36
CA TRP A 347 -1.59 -2.43 -29.24
C TRP A 347 -0.25 -2.98 -28.77
N ARG A 348 -0.19 -3.53 -27.55
CA ARG A 348 1.02 -4.13 -26.99
C ARG A 348 1.45 -5.33 -27.84
N SER A 349 2.75 -5.62 -27.93
CA SER A 349 3.22 -6.82 -28.60
C SER A 349 2.82 -8.09 -27.84
N ASP A 350 2.78 -9.25 -28.51
CA ASP A 350 2.38 -10.52 -27.89
C ASP A 350 3.33 -10.98 -26.77
N ASP A 351 4.60 -10.55 -26.84
CA ASP A 351 5.64 -10.81 -25.84
C ASP A 351 5.68 -9.79 -24.69
N ASP A 352 4.79 -8.79 -24.68
CA ASP A 352 4.72 -7.83 -23.58
C ASP A 352 4.42 -8.54 -22.25
N PRO A 353 5.31 -8.47 -21.23
CA PRO A 353 5.10 -9.16 -19.96
C PRO A 353 3.79 -8.78 -19.26
N SER A 354 3.27 -7.56 -19.48
CA SER A 354 1.99 -7.13 -18.90
C SER A 354 0.76 -7.82 -19.51
N ARG A 355 0.94 -8.61 -20.58
CA ARG A 355 -0.07 -9.57 -21.08
C ARG A 355 -0.09 -10.87 -20.28
N ILE A 356 1.00 -11.25 -19.61
CA ILE A 356 1.04 -12.37 -18.66
C ILE A 356 0.16 -12.03 -17.45
N HIS A 357 0.42 -10.86 -16.86
CA HIS A 357 -0.37 -10.29 -15.78
C HIS A 357 -0.15 -8.78 -15.73
N SER A 358 -1.20 -7.97 -15.53
CA SER A 358 -1.12 -6.51 -15.53
C SER A 358 -0.29 -5.95 -14.37
N VAL A 359 -0.41 -6.57 -13.20
CA VAL A 359 0.30 -6.24 -11.96
C VAL A 359 1.80 -6.62 -12.00
N PRO A 360 2.73 -5.66 -11.80
CA PRO A 360 4.17 -5.96 -11.69
C PRO A 360 4.53 -6.95 -10.57
N ALA A 361 3.98 -6.77 -9.37
CA ALA A 361 4.26 -7.65 -8.23
C ALA A 361 3.81 -9.11 -8.46
N ALA A 362 2.74 -9.33 -9.23
CA ALA A 362 2.29 -10.67 -9.60
C ALA A 362 3.23 -11.32 -10.63
N ARG A 363 3.72 -10.53 -11.62
CA ARG A 363 4.72 -11.00 -12.59
C ARG A 363 6.01 -11.44 -11.92
N ASP A 364 6.47 -10.71 -10.90
CA ASP A 364 7.66 -11.09 -10.14
C ASP A 364 7.51 -12.50 -9.53
N LEU A 365 6.33 -12.84 -8.98
CA LEU A 365 6.06 -14.18 -8.43
C LEU A 365 5.97 -15.27 -9.49
N ILE A 366 5.39 -14.95 -10.65
CA ILE A 366 5.29 -15.88 -11.79
C ILE A 366 6.70 -16.21 -12.30
N GLU A 367 7.56 -15.21 -12.44
CA GLU A 367 8.94 -15.36 -12.93
C GLU A 367 9.77 -16.30 -12.06
N VAL A 368 9.62 -16.22 -10.73
CA VAL A 368 10.35 -17.08 -9.77
C VAL A 368 9.57 -18.34 -9.36
N ASN A 369 8.42 -18.62 -9.99
CA ASN A 369 7.55 -19.76 -9.69
C ASN A 369 7.13 -19.85 -8.21
N GLN A 370 6.78 -18.72 -7.59
CA GLN A 370 6.30 -18.60 -6.21
C GLN A 370 4.83 -18.15 -6.15
N THR A 371 4.00 -18.73 -7.01
CA THR A 371 2.57 -18.37 -7.14
C THR A 371 1.64 -19.19 -6.23
N GLU A 372 2.17 -20.12 -5.43
CA GLU A 372 1.39 -21.00 -4.54
C GLU A 372 2.18 -21.34 -3.27
N LEU A 373 1.46 -21.49 -2.15
CA LEU A 373 1.96 -21.91 -0.85
C LEU A 373 1.46 -23.32 -0.49
N SER A 374 2.33 -24.11 0.14
CA SER A 374 1.98 -25.38 0.78
C SER A 374 1.75 -25.25 2.29
N SER A 375 2.32 -24.21 2.90
CA SER A 375 2.19 -23.85 4.31
C SER A 375 2.30 -22.33 4.46
N TRP A 376 1.81 -21.81 5.57
CA TRP A 376 1.79 -20.37 5.82
C TRP A 376 2.63 -19.98 7.04
N LEU A 377 3.37 -18.89 6.89
CA LEU A 377 4.07 -18.16 7.94
C LEU A 377 3.61 -16.70 7.90
N LEU A 378 3.49 -16.05 9.06
CA LEU A 378 2.93 -14.69 9.16
C LEU A 378 3.74 -13.68 8.32
N GLU A 379 5.06 -13.82 8.26
CA GLU A 379 5.95 -12.96 7.47
C GLU A 379 5.72 -13.03 5.96
N GLN A 380 4.99 -14.05 5.47
CA GLN A 380 4.60 -14.18 4.07
C GLN A 380 3.34 -13.37 3.73
N THR A 381 2.62 -12.87 4.74
CA THR A 381 1.40 -12.08 4.51
C THR A 381 1.73 -10.71 3.96
N ARG A 382 1.34 -10.49 2.70
CA ARG A 382 1.52 -9.21 2.00
C ARG A 382 0.39 -8.26 2.32
N HIS A 383 -0.84 -8.76 2.31
CA HIS A 383 -2.04 -7.96 2.52
C HIS A 383 -2.96 -8.59 3.57
N TYR A 384 -3.62 -7.73 4.32
CA TYR A 384 -4.65 -8.09 5.26
C TYR A 384 -5.96 -7.39 4.88
N TRP A 385 -7.06 -8.14 4.82
CA TRP A 385 -8.38 -7.65 4.45
C TRP A 385 -9.38 -7.95 5.57
N THR A 386 -10.15 -6.94 5.96
CA THR A 386 -11.14 -7.04 7.02
C THR A 386 -12.52 -6.87 6.45
N VAL A 387 -13.40 -7.82 6.74
CA VAL A 387 -14.82 -7.71 6.42
C VAL A 387 -15.58 -7.11 7.60
N PHE A 388 -16.51 -6.21 7.30
CA PHE A 388 -17.33 -5.48 8.28
C PHE A 388 -18.78 -5.93 8.18
N ALA A 389 -19.49 -5.93 9.32
CA ALA A 389 -20.92 -6.20 9.42
C ALA A 389 -21.40 -7.40 8.56
N ASN A 390 -20.79 -8.57 8.77
CA ASN A 390 -21.08 -9.80 8.04
C ASN A 390 -21.76 -10.86 8.93
N TYR A 391 -22.77 -10.47 9.70
CA TYR A 391 -23.49 -11.40 10.59
C TYR A 391 -25.01 -11.15 10.58
N LYS A 392 -25.80 -12.18 10.83
CA LYS A 392 -27.27 -12.17 10.66
C LYS A 392 -28.00 -11.06 11.43
N GLU A 393 -27.61 -10.77 12.66
CA GLU A 393 -28.28 -9.77 13.51
C GLU A 393 -27.75 -8.34 13.34
N LEU A 394 -26.96 -8.04 12.29
CA LEU A 394 -26.35 -6.71 12.11
C LEU A 394 -27.35 -5.55 12.12
N GLU A 395 -28.58 -5.75 11.63
CA GLU A 395 -29.59 -4.69 11.60
C GLU A 395 -30.02 -4.30 13.01
N THR A 396 -30.09 -5.26 13.92
CA THR A 396 -30.44 -4.99 15.32
C THR A 396 -29.27 -4.39 16.09
N VAL A 397 -28.04 -4.78 15.78
CA VAL A 397 -26.84 -4.39 16.55
C VAL A 397 -26.21 -3.09 16.06
N GLU A 398 -26.14 -2.90 14.74
CA GLU A 398 -25.47 -1.76 14.10
C GLU A 398 -26.42 -0.89 13.27
N GLY A 399 -27.69 -1.29 13.11
CA GLY A 399 -28.64 -0.56 12.26
C GLY A 399 -28.35 -0.66 10.75
N LEU A 400 -27.46 -1.58 10.37
CA LEU A 400 -27.04 -1.79 8.99
C LEU A 400 -27.88 -2.88 8.32
N LYS A 401 -28.10 -2.79 7.01
CA LYS A 401 -28.92 -3.78 6.30
C LYS A 401 -28.09 -5.01 5.90
N PRO A 402 -28.65 -6.23 5.98
CA PRO A 402 -28.02 -7.40 5.39
C PRO A 402 -27.81 -7.20 3.88
N ARG A 403 -26.63 -7.57 3.38
CA ARG A 403 -26.27 -7.46 1.96
C ARG A 403 -25.71 -8.77 1.44
N GLN A 404 -25.83 -8.96 0.13
CA GLN A 404 -25.26 -10.11 -0.58
C GLN A 404 -23.81 -9.86 -1.05
N LEU A 405 -23.37 -8.60 -1.02
CA LEU A 405 -21.99 -8.23 -1.30
C LEU A 405 -21.29 -7.83 0.01
N PRO A 406 -19.99 -8.14 0.15
CA PRO A 406 -19.28 -7.87 1.39
C PRO A 406 -18.95 -6.39 1.54
N ARG A 407 -18.94 -5.92 2.79
CA ARG A 407 -18.28 -4.68 3.18
C ARG A 407 -16.84 -5.01 3.52
N VAL A 408 -15.89 -4.68 2.67
CA VAL A 408 -14.51 -5.15 2.81
C VAL A 408 -13.52 -4.05 2.50
N LEU A 409 -12.54 -3.91 3.38
CA LEU A 409 -11.47 -2.94 3.23
C LEU A 409 -10.14 -3.59 3.60
N ASN A 410 -9.07 -3.13 2.97
CA ASN A 410 -7.73 -3.60 3.28
C ASN A 410 -7.14 -2.81 4.46
N ALA A 411 -6.34 -3.50 5.27
CA ALA A 411 -5.59 -2.96 6.40
C ALA A 411 -4.09 -3.27 6.23
N PRO A 412 -3.20 -2.56 6.95
CA PRO A 412 -1.78 -2.89 7.02
C PRO A 412 -1.55 -4.30 7.57
N ALA A 413 -0.63 -5.05 6.95
CA ALA A 413 -0.32 -6.40 7.42
C ALA A 413 0.28 -6.44 8.85
N SER A 414 0.89 -5.34 9.32
CA SER A 414 1.38 -5.26 10.71
C SER A 414 0.28 -5.24 11.77
N ALA A 415 -0.98 -5.06 11.38
CA ALA A 415 -2.11 -5.22 12.27
C ALA A 415 -2.31 -6.70 12.72
N LEU A 416 -1.67 -7.66 12.04
CA LEU A 416 -1.68 -9.08 12.40
C LEU A 416 -0.56 -9.43 13.39
N ALA A 417 -0.85 -10.34 14.31
CA ALA A 417 0.14 -10.99 15.18
C ALA A 417 -0.19 -12.48 15.38
N LEU A 418 0.79 -13.29 15.76
CA LEU A 418 0.58 -14.72 16.01
C LEU A 418 0.08 -14.99 17.45
N SER A 419 -0.62 -16.11 17.63
CA SER A 419 -0.96 -16.67 18.95
C SER A 419 0.24 -16.65 19.90
N GLY A 420 -0.01 -16.30 21.17
CA GLY A 420 1.01 -16.11 22.21
C GLY A 420 1.68 -14.73 22.18
N SER A 421 1.29 -13.83 21.28
CA SER A 421 1.82 -12.47 21.25
C SER A 421 1.32 -11.61 22.41
N THR A 422 2.17 -10.68 22.84
CA THR A 422 1.76 -9.57 23.71
C THR A 422 1.41 -8.37 22.84
N VAL A 423 0.15 -7.93 22.91
CA VAL A 423 -0.38 -6.80 22.15
C VAL A 423 -0.34 -5.55 23.02
N LYS A 424 0.46 -4.57 22.60
CA LYS A 424 0.58 -3.30 23.29
C LYS A 424 -0.53 -2.36 22.89
N ILE A 425 -1.27 -1.87 23.88
CA ILE A 425 -2.34 -0.90 23.66
C ILE A 425 -1.75 0.50 23.47
N PRO A 426 -2.24 1.28 22.49
CA PRO A 426 -1.82 2.67 22.34
C PRO A 426 -2.14 3.49 23.59
N LYS A 427 -1.22 4.36 24.02
CA LYS A 427 -1.31 5.15 25.27
C LYS A 427 -2.59 6.00 25.43
N ARG A 428 -3.26 6.32 24.33
CA ARG A 428 -4.52 7.07 24.30
C ARG A 428 -5.74 6.23 24.69
N ALA A 429 -5.67 4.92 24.50
CA ALA A 429 -6.82 4.04 24.65
C ALA A 429 -7.02 3.68 26.12
N GLN A 430 -8.17 4.06 26.67
CA GLN A 430 -8.56 3.70 28.05
C GLN A 430 -9.36 2.39 28.09
N THR A 431 -10.05 2.09 27.00
CA THR A 431 -10.89 0.92 26.82
C THR A 431 -10.60 0.29 25.46
N ILE A 432 -10.79 -1.02 25.39
CA ILE A 432 -10.71 -1.79 24.16
C ILE A 432 -11.91 -2.71 24.06
N SER A 433 -12.38 -2.95 22.84
CA SER A 433 -13.32 -4.03 22.58
C SER A 433 -12.57 -5.24 22.05
N VAL A 434 -13.00 -6.44 22.46
CA VAL A 434 -12.43 -7.72 22.05
C VAL A 434 -13.52 -8.52 21.37
N GLY A 435 -13.26 -8.97 20.15
CA GLY A 435 -14.14 -9.84 19.37
C GLY A 435 -13.42 -11.10 18.90
N LEU A 436 -14.20 -11.98 18.28
CA LEU A 436 -13.72 -13.21 17.66
C LEU A 436 -14.18 -13.25 16.20
N GLU A 437 -13.24 -13.55 15.30
CA GLU A 437 -13.48 -13.72 13.88
C GLU A 437 -12.94 -15.07 13.40
N LEU A 438 -13.43 -15.53 12.27
CA LEU A 438 -12.78 -16.54 11.45
C LEU A 438 -12.04 -15.85 10.30
N ALA A 439 -10.79 -16.22 10.06
CA ALA A 439 -10.00 -15.77 8.93
C ALA A 439 -9.61 -16.95 8.02
N PHE A 440 -9.26 -16.64 6.78
CA PHE A 440 -8.70 -17.59 5.84
C PHE A 440 -7.46 -17.03 5.15
N VAL A 441 -6.58 -17.94 4.72
CA VAL A 441 -5.32 -17.61 4.06
C VAL A 441 -5.40 -17.99 2.59
N ILE A 442 -4.98 -17.09 1.70
CA ILE A 442 -4.91 -17.35 0.27
C ILE A 442 -3.74 -18.29 -0.04
N LYS A 443 -4.04 -19.37 -0.76
CA LYS A 443 -3.10 -20.42 -1.13
C LYS A 443 -2.24 -20.05 -2.33
N LYS A 444 -2.87 -19.50 -3.37
CA LYS A 444 -2.22 -19.24 -4.66
C LYS A 444 -2.74 -17.94 -5.26
N LEU A 445 -1.98 -17.37 -6.18
CA LEU A 445 -2.33 -16.12 -6.87
C LEU A 445 -3.75 -16.23 -7.44
N ALA A 446 -4.63 -15.32 -7.05
CA ALA A 446 -6.06 -15.36 -7.37
C ALA A 446 -6.48 -14.06 -8.07
N TYR A 447 -6.99 -14.20 -9.30
CA TYR A 447 -7.53 -13.10 -10.09
C TYR A 447 -8.71 -13.63 -10.93
N ARG A 448 -9.85 -12.94 -10.86
CA ARG A 448 -11.14 -13.29 -11.48
C ARG A 448 -11.58 -14.73 -11.17
N VAL A 449 -11.51 -15.09 -9.89
CA VAL A 449 -11.89 -16.42 -9.39
C VAL A 449 -13.40 -16.48 -9.19
N SER A 450 -14.05 -17.54 -9.69
CA SER A 450 -15.47 -17.76 -9.41
C SER A 450 -15.69 -18.37 -8.02
N GLU A 451 -16.90 -18.22 -7.46
CA GLU A 451 -17.27 -18.85 -6.18
C GLU A 451 -17.05 -20.38 -6.19
N ALA A 452 -17.30 -21.02 -7.33
CA ALA A 452 -17.15 -22.47 -7.49
C ALA A 452 -15.68 -22.93 -7.41
N GLU A 453 -14.74 -22.07 -7.81
CA GLU A 453 -13.31 -22.35 -7.81
C GLU A 453 -12.61 -21.86 -6.53
N ALA A 454 -13.25 -20.98 -5.76
CA ALA A 454 -12.64 -20.28 -4.64
C ALA A 454 -11.99 -21.22 -3.60
N ALA A 455 -12.54 -22.41 -3.38
CA ALA A 455 -11.98 -23.41 -2.47
C ALA A 455 -10.53 -23.80 -2.84
N ASP A 456 -10.17 -23.84 -4.13
CA ASP A 456 -8.83 -24.17 -4.60
C ASP A 456 -7.79 -23.08 -4.32
N TYR A 457 -8.25 -21.88 -3.97
CA TYR A 457 -7.44 -20.71 -3.66
C TYR A 457 -7.32 -20.48 -2.15
N ILE A 458 -7.93 -21.31 -1.31
CA ILE A 458 -7.88 -21.20 0.15
C ILE A 458 -6.90 -22.24 0.69
N LEU A 459 -5.92 -21.79 1.47
CA LEU A 459 -4.97 -22.68 2.14
C LEU A 459 -5.62 -23.33 3.36
N GLY A 460 -6.44 -22.55 4.06
CA GLY A 460 -7.33 -23.00 5.12
C GLY A 460 -7.79 -21.83 5.99
N TYR A 461 -8.40 -22.17 7.13
CA TYR A 461 -9.06 -21.24 8.04
C TYR A 461 -8.39 -21.22 9.41
N SER A 462 -8.46 -20.09 10.11
CA SER A 462 -7.85 -19.90 11.43
C SER A 462 -8.69 -18.95 12.29
N PRO A 463 -8.84 -19.21 13.60
CA PRO A 463 -9.47 -18.27 14.52
C PRO A 463 -8.62 -17.00 14.67
N LEU A 464 -9.29 -15.87 14.83
CA LEU A 464 -8.67 -14.56 14.98
C LEU A 464 -9.33 -13.78 16.12
N ILE A 465 -8.53 -13.39 17.12
CA ILE A 465 -8.94 -12.41 18.13
C ILE A 465 -8.77 -11.02 17.52
N VAL A 466 -9.83 -10.23 17.51
CA VAL A 466 -9.80 -8.84 17.05
C VAL A 466 -9.91 -7.90 18.24
N LEU A 467 -9.03 -6.90 18.28
CA LEU A 467 -9.09 -5.78 19.22
C LEU A 467 -9.53 -4.51 18.49
N GLU A 468 -10.31 -3.67 19.18
CA GLU A 468 -10.76 -2.38 18.68
C GLU A 468 -10.44 -1.26 19.70
N ASP A 469 -9.67 -0.26 19.26
CA ASP A 469 -9.42 0.98 20.01
C ASP A 469 -10.54 2.01 19.77
N SER A 470 -11.42 2.19 20.76
CA SER A 470 -12.52 3.16 20.67
C SER A 470 -12.07 4.62 20.76
N SER A 471 -10.85 4.90 21.23
CA SER A 471 -10.37 6.28 21.44
C SER A 471 -10.11 7.04 20.13
N PHE A 472 -10.07 6.34 18.99
CA PHE A 472 -10.04 7.01 17.68
C PHE A 472 -11.27 7.89 17.44
N ALA A 473 -12.41 7.63 18.10
CA ALA A 473 -13.59 8.47 17.98
C ALA A 473 -13.44 9.82 18.72
N ASP A 474 -12.56 9.89 19.72
CA ASP A 474 -12.42 11.06 20.59
C ASP A 474 -11.74 12.26 19.89
N VAL A 475 -11.07 12.01 18.76
CA VAL A 475 -10.40 13.07 17.97
C VAL A 475 -11.33 13.75 16.96
N ILE A 476 -12.56 13.26 16.79
CA ILE A 476 -13.52 13.80 15.84
C ILE A 476 -14.17 15.07 16.40
N SER A 477 -14.14 16.16 15.64
CA SER A 477 -14.83 17.40 15.97
C SER A 477 -16.17 17.49 15.22
N LEU A 478 -17.23 17.90 15.92
CA LEU A 478 -18.54 18.13 15.33
C LEU A 478 -18.69 19.60 14.84
N PRO A 479 -19.38 19.86 13.72
CA PRO A 479 -20.05 18.88 12.85
C PRO A 479 -19.05 18.07 12.01
N ALA A 480 -19.40 16.81 11.74
CA ALA A 480 -18.59 15.85 11.01
C ALA A 480 -19.41 15.14 9.90
N THR A 481 -18.75 14.77 8.81
CA THR A 481 -19.35 13.97 7.72
C THR A 481 -19.53 12.50 8.14
N PRO A 482 -20.37 11.71 7.45
CA PRO A 482 -20.46 10.26 7.69
C PRO A 482 -19.10 9.56 7.62
N GLN A 483 -18.25 9.93 6.65
CA GLN A 483 -16.88 9.45 6.57
C GLN A 483 -16.10 9.74 7.85
N GLU A 484 -16.13 11.00 8.30
CA GLU A 484 -15.35 11.43 9.46
C GLU A 484 -15.81 10.73 10.75
N LEU A 485 -17.10 10.43 10.88
CA LEU A 485 -17.66 9.73 12.04
C LEU A 485 -17.33 8.25 12.07
N ASN A 486 -17.20 7.60 10.91
CA ASN A 486 -17.04 6.15 10.81
C ASN A 486 -15.59 5.70 10.54
N LEU A 487 -14.71 6.56 10.04
CA LEU A 487 -13.27 6.25 9.91
C LEU A 487 -12.63 5.71 11.21
N PRO A 488 -12.97 6.23 12.40
CA PRO A 488 -12.47 5.70 13.66
C PRO A 488 -12.69 4.20 13.85
N SER A 489 -13.86 3.67 13.52
CA SER A 489 -14.15 2.23 13.69
C SER A 489 -13.36 1.37 12.72
N PHE A 490 -12.99 1.92 11.56
CA PHE A 490 -12.08 1.29 10.62
C PHE A 490 -10.64 1.24 11.16
N TYR A 491 -10.11 2.37 11.66
CA TYR A 491 -8.75 2.42 12.23
C TYR A 491 -8.62 1.74 13.57
N ALA A 492 -9.70 1.54 14.31
CA ALA A 492 -9.70 0.90 15.62
C ALA A 492 -9.02 -0.47 15.61
N ARG A 493 -9.00 -1.15 14.45
CA ARG A 493 -8.43 -2.48 14.24
C ARG A 493 -7.02 -2.49 13.66
N TRP A 494 -6.48 -1.33 13.30
CA TRP A 494 -5.19 -1.18 12.61
C TRP A 494 -3.94 -1.13 13.48
N PRO A 495 -3.98 -0.84 14.81
CA PRO A 495 -2.75 -0.81 15.59
C PRO A 495 -1.99 -2.15 15.50
N ASP A 496 -0.67 -2.10 15.56
CA ASP A 496 0.15 -3.30 15.34
C ASP A 496 -0.25 -4.45 16.28
N GLY A 497 -0.49 -5.62 15.69
CA GLY A 497 -0.87 -6.84 16.42
C GLY A 497 -2.29 -6.88 16.99
N PHE A 498 -3.18 -5.93 16.66
CA PHE A 498 -4.57 -5.94 17.13
C PHE A 498 -5.41 -7.10 16.58
N ASN A 499 -4.91 -7.86 15.62
CA ASN A 499 -5.58 -9.00 15.02
C ASN A 499 -4.70 -10.24 15.25
N VAL A 500 -4.95 -10.96 16.34
CA VAL A 500 -4.13 -12.11 16.74
C VAL A 500 -4.70 -13.37 16.14
N ILE A 501 -3.93 -14.05 15.28
CA ILE A 501 -4.35 -15.23 14.51
C ILE A 501 -3.55 -16.46 14.93
N SER A 502 -4.19 -17.63 14.90
CA SER A 502 -3.45 -18.89 15.09
C SER A 502 -2.56 -19.18 13.88
N LYS A 503 -1.36 -19.71 14.13
CA LYS A 503 -0.48 -20.23 13.08
C LYS A 503 -1.06 -21.49 12.41
N ASP A 504 -1.94 -22.19 13.11
CA ASP A 504 -2.52 -23.43 12.65
C ASP A 504 -3.72 -23.10 11.74
N VAL A 505 -3.52 -23.34 10.44
CA VAL A 505 -4.49 -23.06 9.40
C VAL A 505 -5.11 -24.39 8.95
N ALA A 506 -6.39 -24.59 9.25
CA ALA A 506 -7.09 -25.85 8.97
C ALA A 506 -7.71 -25.83 7.57
N ASN A 507 -7.33 -26.78 6.72
CA ASN A 507 -7.98 -26.96 5.42
C ASN A 507 -9.33 -27.66 5.62
N LEU A 508 -10.42 -26.94 5.39
CA LEU A 508 -11.78 -27.41 5.52
C LEU A 508 -12.59 -27.08 4.27
N GLU A 509 -13.41 -28.02 3.85
CA GLU A 509 -14.44 -27.79 2.84
C GLU A 509 -15.40 -26.68 3.30
N PRO A 510 -15.82 -25.74 2.43
CA PRO A 510 -16.66 -24.60 2.82
C PRO A 510 -17.94 -24.99 3.57
N TYR A 511 -18.59 -26.10 3.21
CA TYR A 511 -19.81 -26.55 3.90
C TYR A 511 -19.57 -27.00 5.35
N LYS A 512 -18.35 -27.44 5.69
CA LYS A 512 -17.96 -27.83 7.06
C LYS A 512 -17.75 -26.64 7.97
N LEU A 513 -17.65 -25.44 7.41
CA LEU A 513 -17.57 -24.22 8.21
C LEU A 513 -18.91 -23.85 8.83
N ARG A 514 -20.02 -24.46 8.42
CA ARG A 514 -21.34 -24.10 8.96
C ARG A 514 -21.53 -24.71 10.35
N ASN A 515 -21.97 -23.86 11.29
CA ASN A 515 -22.33 -24.24 12.66
C ASN A 515 -21.16 -24.72 13.54
N LEU A 516 -19.93 -24.25 13.28
CA LEU A 516 -18.81 -24.49 14.18
C LEU A 516 -18.94 -23.58 15.40
N LYS A 517 -18.86 -24.16 16.60
CA LYS A 517 -18.88 -23.38 17.84
C LYS A 517 -17.61 -22.54 17.93
N MET A 518 -17.79 -21.25 18.24
CA MET A 518 -16.72 -20.31 18.48
C MET A 518 -16.79 -19.86 19.94
N HIS A 519 -15.65 -19.76 20.61
CA HIS A 519 -15.58 -19.42 22.01
C HIS A 519 -14.43 -18.44 22.26
N LEU A 520 -14.71 -17.34 22.96
CA LEU A 520 -13.76 -16.33 23.40
C LEU A 520 -13.89 -16.22 24.92
N ALA A 521 -12.78 -16.27 25.63
CA ALA A 521 -12.69 -16.15 27.08
C ALA A 521 -11.64 -15.10 27.45
N ILE A 522 -12.01 -14.22 28.39
CA ILE A 522 -11.16 -13.21 28.98
C ILE A 522 -10.93 -13.63 30.43
N GLU A 523 -9.76 -14.21 30.67
CA GLU A 523 -9.39 -14.81 31.96
C GLU A 523 -10.52 -15.70 32.51
N GLU A 524 -10.92 -15.50 33.78
CA GLU A 524 -12.09 -16.14 34.40
C GLU A 524 -13.28 -15.16 34.53
N THR A 525 -13.23 -14.01 33.84
CA THR A 525 -14.12 -12.87 34.12
C THR A 525 -15.25 -12.68 33.11
N ALA A 526 -15.02 -13.05 31.85
CA ALA A 526 -16.02 -12.93 30.80
C ALA A 526 -15.82 -14.01 29.73
N GLU A 527 -16.92 -14.48 29.17
CA GLU A 527 -16.93 -15.42 28.06
C GLU A 527 -17.93 -14.97 26.99
N LEU A 528 -17.66 -15.34 25.75
CA LEU A 528 -18.51 -15.15 24.59
C LEU A 528 -18.53 -16.46 23.82
N ILE A 529 -19.73 -16.98 23.60
CA ILE A 529 -19.98 -18.19 22.82
C ILE A 529 -20.84 -17.78 21.63
N THR A 530 -20.36 -18.12 20.45
CA THR A 530 -21.00 -17.80 19.17
C THR A 530 -20.79 -18.96 18.20
N SER A 531 -21.15 -18.78 16.94
CA SER A 531 -21.08 -19.81 15.91
C SER A 531 -20.82 -19.17 14.55
N THR A 532 -20.07 -19.86 13.71
CA THR A 532 -19.88 -19.50 12.30
C THR A 532 -21.19 -19.48 11.52
N SER A 533 -22.28 -20.02 12.07
CA SER A 533 -23.63 -19.89 11.52
C SER A 533 -24.17 -18.46 11.52
N GLU A 534 -23.53 -17.54 12.25
CA GLU A 534 -23.88 -16.12 12.21
C GLU A 534 -23.48 -15.45 10.89
N TYR A 535 -22.45 -15.94 10.19
CA TYR A 535 -21.95 -15.32 8.98
C TYR A 535 -23.00 -15.29 7.85
N LEU A 536 -23.10 -14.15 7.17
CA LEU A 536 -23.94 -13.99 5.98
C LEU A 536 -23.22 -14.49 4.72
N LEU A 537 -21.96 -14.07 4.57
CA LEU A 537 -21.08 -14.43 3.46
C LEU A 537 -19.90 -15.24 3.99
N LEU A 538 -19.44 -16.22 3.20
CA LEU A 538 -18.26 -17.03 3.49
C LEU A 538 -17.12 -16.65 2.54
N ALA A 539 -16.02 -17.37 2.64
CA ALA A 539 -14.83 -17.10 1.84
C ALA A 539 -15.07 -17.13 0.32
N PRO A 540 -15.88 -18.05 -0.26
CA PRO A 540 -16.13 -18.08 -1.70
C PRO A 540 -16.71 -16.77 -2.26
N GLU A 541 -17.73 -16.23 -1.60
CA GLU A 541 -18.39 -14.99 -2.01
C GLU A 541 -17.43 -13.79 -1.91
N ILE A 542 -16.60 -13.74 -0.86
CA ILE A 542 -15.64 -12.65 -0.64
C ILE A 542 -14.50 -12.71 -1.69
N ILE A 543 -13.95 -13.90 -1.97
CA ILE A 543 -12.91 -14.08 -2.99
C ILE A 543 -13.46 -13.72 -4.36
N ALA A 544 -14.65 -14.20 -4.70
CA ALA A 544 -15.27 -13.91 -5.99
C ALA A 544 -15.56 -12.42 -6.17
N PHE A 545 -15.95 -11.71 -5.11
CA PHE A 545 -16.11 -10.26 -5.13
C PHE A 545 -14.78 -9.52 -5.30
N LEU A 546 -13.79 -9.77 -4.44
CA LEU A 546 -12.51 -9.05 -4.49
C LEU A 546 -11.74 -9.32 -5.78
N THR A 547 -11.74 -10.56 -6.27
CA THR A 547 -10.84 -10.93 -7.36
C THR A 547 -11.26 -10.41 -8.73
N GLN A 548 -12.41 -9.75 -8.85
CA GLN A 548 -12.87 -9.22 -10.14
C GLN A 548 -11.89 -8.20 -10.73
N GLU A 549 -11.33 -7.34 -9.87
CA GLU A 549 -10.35 -6.32 -10.25
C GLU A 549 -9.14 -6.24 -9.30
N ILE A 550 -9.07 -7.06 -8.23
CA ILE A 550 -7.93 -7.09 -7.30
C ILE A 550 -7.26 -8.47 -7.34
N THR A 551 -5.97 -8.52 -7.61
CA THR A 551 -5.20 -9.75 -7.43
C THR A 551 -4.93 -10.00 -5.96
N LEU A 552 -5.36 -11.17 -5.46
CA LEU A 552 -4.96 -11.67 -4.15
C LEU A 552 -3.71 -12.53 -4.27
N PHE A 553 -2.79 -12.34 -3.33
CA PHE A 553 -1.47 -12.97 -3.35
C PHE A 553 -1.42 -14.18 -2.41
N PRO A 554 -0.58 -15.19 -2.70
CA PRO A 554 -0.33 -16.28 -1.76
C PRO A 554 0.13 -15.73 -0.40
N GLY A 555 -0.53 -16.13 0.67
CA GLY A 555 -0.27 -15.69 2.04
C GLY A 555 -1.11 -14.49 2.51
N ASP A 556 -1.90 -13.86 1.63
CA ASP A 556 -2.86 -12.84 2.02
C ASP A 556 -3.87 -13.42 3.02
N VAL A 557 -4.22 -12.61 4.02
CA VAL A 557 -5.17 -12.99 5.08
C VAL A 557 -6.43 -12.17 4.91
N ILE A 558 -7.58 -12.84 4.88
CA ILE A 558 -8.90 -12.18 4.83
C ILE A 558 -9.75 -12.69 5.99
N THR A 559 -10.39 -11.78 6.72
CA THR A 559 -11.35 -12.16 7.76
C THR A 559 -12.77 -12.20 7.24
N LEU A 560 -13.61 -13.01 7.87
CA LEU A 560 -15.06 -13.00 7.64
C LEU A 560 -15.77 -11.91 8.47
N GLY A 561 -15.02 -11.11 9.21
CA GLY A 561 -15.53 -10.14 10.17
C GLY A 561 -15.89 -10.77 11.52
N ARG A 562 -16.18 -9.91 12.50
CA ARG A 562 -16.56 -10.33 13.84
C ARG A 562 -17.97 -10.90 13.86
N THR A 563 -18.18 -11.82 14.79
CA THR A 563 -19.52 -12.24 15.22
C THR A 563 -20.24 -11.09 15.92
N ARG A 564 -21.54 -11.26 16.17
CA ARG A 564 -22.43 -10.24 16.72
C ARG A 564 -21.91 -9.58 18.00
N GLU A 565 -21.48 -10.38 18.96
CA GLU A 565 -21.10 -9.93 20.30
C GLU A 565 -19.62 -9.48 20.34
N LYS A 566 -19.33 -8.52 21.23
CA LYS A 566 -17.96 -8.11 21.58
C LYS A 566 -17.89 -7.71 23.05
N LEU A 567 -16.73 -7.87 23.66
CA LEU A 567 -16.51 -7.63 25.09
C LEU A 567 -15.66 -6.37 25.27
N THR A 568 -16.16 -5.37 25.99
CA THR A 568 -15.44 -4.12 26.26
C THR A 568 -14.77 -4.19 27.63
N LEU A 569 -13.47 -3.89 27.68
CA LEU A 569 -12.66 -3.96 28.89
C LEU A 569 -11.85 -2.68 29.11
N PRO A 570 -11.63 -2.27 30.38
CA PRO A 570 -10.69 -1.22 30.71
C PRO A 570 -9.24 -1.75 30.62
N VAL A 571 -8.33 -0.91 30.16
CA VAL A 571 -6.90 -1.25 30.01
C VAL A 571 -6.12 -0.76 31.23
N THR A 572 -6.30 -1.43 32.37
CA THR A 572 -5.68 -1.03 33.66
C THR A 572 -4.54 -1.94 34.10
N ARG A 573 -4.39 -3.09 33.44
CA ARG A 573 -3.40 -4.13 33.71
C ARG A 573 -3.26 -5.02 32.49
N SER A 574 -2.32 -5.97 32.54
CA SER A 574 -2.29 -7.04 31.55
C SER A 574 -3.50 -7.96 31.66
N ILE A 575 -4.07 -8.35 30.52
CA ILE A 575 -5.27 -9.20 30.42
C ILE A 575 -4.99 -10.35 29.46
N ALA A 576 -5.20 -11.59 29.90
CA ALA A 576 -5.09 -12.76 29.04
C ALA A 576 -6.41 -13.05 28.30
N ILE A 577 -6.33 -13.21 26.98
CA ILE A 577 -7.45 -13.61 26.13
C ILE A 577 -7.15 -14.95 25.50
N LYS A 578 -8.17 -15.82 25.44
CA LYS A 578 -8.12 -17.07 24.68
C LYS A 578 -9.36 -17.16 23.80
N ALA A 579 -9.20 -17.63 22.59
CA ALA A 579 -10.29 -17.97 21.71
C ALA A 579 -10.06 -19.31 21.01
N SER A 580 -11.14 -19.91 20.53
CA SER A 580 -11.11 -21.17 19.81
C SER A 580 -12.27 -21.28 18.85
N VAL A 581 -12.05 -21.96 17.73
CA VAL A 581 -13.10 -22.39 16.82
C VAL A 581 -13.04 -23.91 16.74
N GLU A 582 -14.19 -24.55 16.99
CA GLU A 582 -14.33 -26.00 17.03
C GLU A 582 -13.80 -26.66 15.75
N GLY A 583 -12.91 -27.65 15.91
CA GLY A 583 -12.33 -28.38 14.79
C GLY A 583 -11.30 -27.61 13.95
N ILE A 584 -10.97 -26.36 14.30
CA ILE A 584 -9.98 -25.53 13.60
C ILE A 584 -8.72 -25.39 14.46
N ALA A 585 -8.73 -24.47 15.43
CA ALA A 585 -7.57 -24.19 16.27
C ALA A 585 -7.97 -23.37 17.51
N GLN A 586 -6.98 -23.14 18.37
CA GLN A 586 -7.02 -22.16 19.45
C GLN A 586 -6.07 -21.00 19.12
N VAL A 587 -6.38 -19.83 19.68
CA VAL A 587 -5.56 -18.64 19.64
C VAL A 587 -5.58 -17.95 20.99
N ASP A 588 -4.46 -17.38 21.40
CA ASP A 588 -4.31 -16.70 22.68
C ASP A 588 -3.46 -15.44 22.53
N ALA A 589 -3.69 -14.46 23.39
CA ALA A 589 -2.95 -13.21 23.43
C ALA A 589 -2.90 -12.64 24.85
N ILE A 590 -1.88 -11.84 25.13
CA ILE A 590 -1.83 -10.99 26.31
C ILE A 590 -1.97 -9.54 25.85
N ILE A 591 -2.96 -8.82 26.37
CA ILE A 591 -3.04 -7.38 26.18
C ILE A 591 -2.20 -6.71 27.27
N GLU A 592 -1.40 -5.71 26.89
CA GLU A 592 -0.60 -4.89 27.81
C GLU A 592 -0.93 -3.40 27.62
N GLY A 593 -1.23 -2.72 28.73
CA GLY A 593 -1.62 -1.30 28.77
C GLY A 593 -0.48 -0.31 28.81
#